data_AF-E1NTT0-F1
#
_entry.id   AF-E1NTT0-F1
#
_cell.length_a   1.000
_cell.length_b   1.000
_cell.length_c   1.000
_cell.angle_alpha   90.00
_cell.angle_beta   90.00
_cell.angle_gamma   90.00
#
_symmetry.space_group_name_H-M   'P 1'
#
loop_
_entity.id
_entity.type
_entity.pdbx_description
1 polymer ?
#
loop_
_entity_poly.entity_id
_entity_poly.type
_entity_poly.pdbx_seq_one_letter_code
_entity_poly.pdbx_strand_id
1 'polypeptide(L)' 'MTVFFDNVEHFVLNSEQYDRVRNGAALKIKASSNEVALVYSGKIKAIYEKKLNVYKPQLMLLQND' A
#
# COMPACT_ATOMS: atom_id res chain seq x y z
N MET A 1 2.61 -1.01 -23.47
CA MET A 1 2.96 -2.01 -22.42
C MET A 1 2.69 -1.34 -21.10
N THR A 2 1.84 -1.93 -20.28
CA THR A 2 0.97 -1.20 -19.34
C THR A 2 1.65 -0.94 -18.01
N VAL A 3 2.00 0.31 -17.74
CA VAL A 3 2.51 0.77 -16.44
C VAL A 3 1.33 1.22 -15.57
N PHE A 4 0.63 0.26 -14.98
CA PHE A 4 -0.47 0.52 -14.05
C PHE A 4 -0.02 1.13 -12.71
N PHE A 5 1.29 1.17 -12.41
CA PHE A 5 1.82 1.55 -11.11
C PHE A 5 2.88 2.67 -11.12
N ASP A 6 3.24 3.24 -12.28
CA ASP A 6 4.24 4.34 -12.37
C ASP A 6 3.73 5.67 -11.81
N ASN A 7 2.42 5.90 -11.88
CA ASN A 7 1.79 7.14 -11.40
C ASN A 7 1.18 7.02 -10.00
N VAL A 8 1.34 5.86 -9.35
CA VAL A 8 0.84 5.64 -7.99
C VAL A 8 1.95 5.98 -7.02
N GLU A 9 1.66 6.80 -6.01
CA GLU A 9 2.63 7.15 -4.98
C GLU A 9 3.04 5.91 -4.17
N HIS A 10 4.34 5.71 -3.97
CA HIS A 10 4.86 4.55 -3.24
C HIS A 10 5.11 4.91 -1.79
N PHE A 11 4.60 4.09 -0.87
CA PHE A 11 4.88 4.18 0.55
C PHE A 11 5.67 2.96 1.00
N VAL A 12 6.93 3.19 1.38
CA VAL A 12 7.81 2.13 1.88
C VAL A 12 7.42 1.80 3.31
N LEU A 13 7.00 0.55 3.52
CA LEU A 13 6.66 0.00 4.83
C LEU A 13 7.93 -0.38 5.59
N ASN A 14 7.92 -0.13 6.90
CA ASN A 14 8.81 -0.83 7.83
C ASN A 14 8.20 -2.18 8.25
N SER A 15 8.96 -3.01 8.98
CA SER A 15 8.53 -4.36 9.38
C SER A 15 7.26 -4.35 10.26
N GLU A 16 7.14 -3.40 11.20
CA GLU A 16 5.96 -3.27 12.06
C GLU A 16 4.70 -2.91 11.25
N GLN A 17 4.83 -1.97 10.31
CA GLN A 17 3.74 -1.59 9.41
C GLN A 17 3.37 -2.74 8.48
N TYR A 18 4.35 -3.50 8.00
CA TYR A 18 4.13 -4.67 7.17
C TYR A 18 3.34 -5.76 7.92
N ASP A 19 3.68 -6.06 9.17
CA ASP A 19 2.91 -7.03 9.97
C ASP A 19 1.46 -6.58 10.19
N ARG A 20 1.21 -5.27 10.34
CA ARG A 20 -0.16 -4.73 10.43
C ARG A 20 -0.91 -4.85 9.10
N VAL A 21 -0.27 -4.50 7.99
CA VAL A 21 -0.81 -4.62 6.63
C VAL A 21 -1.10 -6.08 6.28
N ARG A 22 -0.25 -7.02 6.72
CA ARG A 22 -0.44 -8.46 6.60
C ARG A 22 -1.73 -8.94 7.23
N ASN A 23 -2.12 -8.33 8.33
CA ASN A 23 -3.37 -8.60 9.03
C ASN A 23 -4.56 -7.76 8.51
N GLY A 24 -4.40 -7.04 7.39
CA GLY A 24 -5.45 -6.22 6.77
C GLY A 24 -5.73 -4.90 7.50
N ALA A 25 -4.84 -4.44 8.38
CA ALA A 25 -5.06 -3.22 9.14
C ALA A 25 -4.98 -1.96 8.25
N ALA A 26 -5.87 -1.00 8.52
CA ALA A 26 -5.77 0.33 7.92
C ALA A 26 -4.51 1.06 8.43
N LEU A 27 -3.93 1.91 7.57
CA LEU A 27 -2.76 2.72 7.90
C LEU A 27 -3.07 4.20 7.81
N LYS A 28 -2.45 4.99 8.70
CA LYS A 28 -2.36 6.44 8.53
C LYS A 28 -1.13 6.75 7.70
N ILE A 29 -1.35 7.07 6.44
CA ILE A 29 -0.30 7.38 5.49
C ILE A 29 -0.40 8.87 5.15
N LYS A 30 0.73 9.58 5.24
CA LYS A 30 0.84 10.94 4.73
C LYS A 30 1.20 10.84 3.25
N ALA A 31 0.17 10.75 2.42
CA ALA A 31 0.28 10.77 0.97
C ALA A 31 -0.67 11.83 0.41
N SER A 32 -0.26 12.42 -0.71
CA SER A 32 -1.07 13.41 -1.43
C SER A 32 -2.07 12.73 -2.36
N SER A 33 -1.74 11.53 -2.81
CA SER A 33 -2.52 10.74 -3.77
C SER A 33 -3.68 9.99 -3.12
N ASN A 34 -4.78 9.80 -3.85
CA ASN A 34 -5.91 9.01 -3.39
C ASN A 34 -5.58 7.51 -3.32
N GLU A 35 -4.59 7.05 -4.08
CA GLU A 35 -4.09 5.69 -4.03
C GLU A 35 -2.60 5.69 -3.68
N VAL A 36 -2.20 4.71 -2.89
CA VAL A 36 -0.80 4.50 -2.49
C VAL A 36 -0.44 3.03 -2.64
N ALA A 37 0.70 2.77 -3.26
CA ALA A 37 1.27 1.44 -3.33
C ALA A 37 2.14 1.21 -2.09
N LEU A 38 1.79 0.21 -1.29
CA LEU A 38 2.60 -0.20 -0.15
C LEU A 38 3.72 -1.11 -0.63
N VAL A 39 4.95 -0.68 -0.40
CA VAL A 39 6.16 -1.40 -0.83
C VAL A 39 6.89 -1.94 0.40
N TYR A 40 7.23 -3.22 0.40
CA TYR A 40 8.09 -3.82 1.43
C TYR A 40 9.17 -4.66 0.76
N SER A 41 10.41 -4.48 1.19
CA SER A 41 11.60 -5.13 0.60
C SER A 41 11.66 -5.00 -0.94
N GLY A 42 11.32 -3.82 -1.47
CA GLY A 42 11.36 -3.52 -2.91
C GLY A 42 10.23 -4.14 -3.75
N LYS A 43 9.27 -4.86 -3.13
CA LYS A 43 8.10 -5.42 -3.82
C LYS A 43 6.82 -4.69 -3.39
N ILE A 44 5.90 -4.46 -4.32
CA ILE A 44 4.54 -3.98 -3.99
C ILE A 44 3.78 -5.10 -3.28
N LYS A 45 3.24 -4.80 -2.11
CA LYS A 45 2.55 -5.73 -1.22
C LYS A 45 1.05 -5.47 -1.14
N ALA A 46 0.62 -4.23 -1.32
CA ALA A 46 -0.78 -3.86 -1.41
C ALA A 46 -0.97 -2.50 -2.08
N ILE A 47 -2.16 -2.24 -2.61
CA ILE A 47 -2.63 -0.92 -3.00
C ILE A 47 -3.68 -0.48 -1.99
N TYR A 48 -3.47 0.67 -1.40
CA TYR A 48 -4.37 1.27 -0.43
C TYR A 48 -5.01 2.51 -1.04
N GLU A 49 -6.29 2.69 -0.77
CA GLU A 49 -7.07 3.84 -1.23
C GLU A 49 -7.46 4.69 -0.03
N LYS A 50 -7.40 6.01 -0.20
CA LYS A 50 -7.82 7.00 0.78
C LYS A 50 -9.34 7.00 0.88
N LYS A 51 -9.87 6.55 2.01
CA LYS A 51 -11.29 6.67 2.35
C LYS A 51 -11.43 7.62 3.54
N LEU A 52 -12.05 8.77 3.30
CA LEU A 52 -12.16 9.87 4.27
C LEU A 52 -10.76 10.30 4.77
N ASN A 53 -10.38 9.89 5.98
CA ASN A 53 -9.12 10.25 6.64
C ASN A 53 -8.19 9.05 6.89
N VAL A 54 -8.50 7.88 6.36
CA VAL A 54 -7.68 6.66 6.54
C VAL A 54 -7.46 5.96 5.22
N TYR A 55 -6.31 5.32 5.07
CA TYR A 55 -6.02 4.47 3.93
C TYR A 55 -6.45 3.04 4.25
N LYS A 56 -7.29 2.46 3.39
CA LYS A 56 -7.80 1.09 3.53
C LYS A 56 -7.27 0.21 2.39
N PRO A 57 -7.11 -1.10 2.62
CA PRO A 57 -6.72 -2.02 1.57
C PRO A 57 -7.77 -2.06 0.46
N GLN A 58 -7.36 -1.72 -0.77
CA GLN A 58 -8.16 -1.90 -1.98
C GLN A 58 -7.76 -3.21 -2.70
N LEU A 59 -6.45 -3.47 -2.76
CA LEU A 59 -5.88 -4.68 -3.35
C LEU A 59 -4.74 -5.18 -2.47
N MET A 60 -4.74 -6.46 -2.11
CA MET A 60 -3.65 -7.08 -1.37
C MET A 60 -2.92 -8.07 -2.27
N LEU A 61 -1.61 -7.86 -2.44
CA LEU A 61 -0.71 -8.66 -3.28
C LEU A 61 0.22 -9.55 -2.43
N LEU A 62 -0.09 -9.70 -1.14
CA LEU A 62 0.72 -10.42 -0.15
C LEU A 62 0.93 -11.91 -0.44
N GLN A 63 0.15 -12.49 -1.34
CA GLN A 63 0.16 -13.93 -1.62
C GLN A 63 1.17 -14.36 -2.68
N ASN A 64 2.01 -13.47 -3.22
CA ASN A 64 3.02 -13.80 -4.24
C ASN A 64 4.44 -13.96 -3.67
N ASP A 65 4.61 -14.57 -2.51
CA ASP A 65 5.90 -15.17 -2.10
C ASP A 65 5.80 -16.70 -2.15
#